data_AF-A0A921HYU3-F1
#
_entry.id   AF-A0A921HYU3-F1
#
_cell.length_a   1.000
_cell.length_b   1.000
_cell.length_c   1.000
_cell.angle_alpha   90.00
_cell.angle_beta   90.00
_cell.angle_gamma   90.00
#
_symmetry.space_group_name_H-M   'P 1'
#
loop_
_entity.id
_entity.type
_entity.pdbx_description
1 polymer ?
#
loop_
_entity_poly.entity_id
_entity_poly.type
_entity_poly.pdbx_seq_one_letter_code
_entity_poly.pdbx_strand_id
1 'polypeptide(L)'
;MKILRYLFRPLSSGCAAVSCALLFTACIEVDYDFGGHAPEPQVTINALLTPQEEFTVSLHWSGIYTDEIMTFKPVSEAEIRLFEDGREVVRCTASPQGATNTGFRAATGRRYRLEVDVPDYGLLSAETDVPAAPQADIGFVRQKGEYRHFLLDALTVPRDVKAVWIRGDYIQTEQATGTKRAEISEYYTPSPFVDQVNGANDAYEADEKGSTIVFEKFLRIPCENSEQVLPLRFSVWGSTDEWTRFRHTFRVITPSSAYDRYMRSRYKQQLNSEWGAEENPFIEQITVYSNISNGLGIFAGYNYTQTSEL
;
A
#
# COMPACT_ATOMS: atom_id res chain seq x y z
N MET A 1 -29.40 -26.36 9.48
CA MET A 1 -29.63 -27.42 8.48
C MET A 1 -29.46 -28.76 9.17
N LYS A 2 -30.54 -29.54 9.34
CA LYS A 2 -30.56 -30.82 10.08
C LYS A 2 -29.86 -31.90 9.26
N ILE A 3 -28.88 -32.60 9.84
CA ILE A 3 -28.34 -33.83 9.26
C ILE A 3 -28.56 -34.99 10.25
N LEU A 4 -28.90 -36.10 9.63
CA LEU A 4 -29.76 -37.19 10.05
C LEU A 4 -28.98 -38.25 10.83
N ARG A 5 -29.63 -38.80 11.87
CA ARG A 5 -29.24 -40.04 12.55
C ARG A 5 -29.23 -41.21 11.56
N TYR A 6 -28.18 -42.03 11.59
CA TYR A 6 -28.30 -43.46 11.26
C TYR A 6 -27.75 -44.29 12.42
N LEU A 7 -28.69 -44.84 13.18
CA LEU A 7 -28.53 -46.03 14.00
C LEU A 7 -28.47 -47.23 13.07
N PHE A 8 -27.46 -48.10 13.18
CA PHE A 8 -27.61 -49.55 13.08
C PHE A 8 -26.33 -50.25 13.60
N ARG A 9 -26.49 -50.93 14.72
CA ARG A 9 -25.71 -52.09 15.22
C ARG A 9 -26.76 -53.14 15.60
N PRO A 10 -26.44 -54.43 15.85
CA PRO A 10 -25.25 -55.21 15.52
C PRO A 10 -25.62 -56.60 14.92
N LEU A 11 -24.64 -57.41 14.48
CA LEU A 11 -24.81 -58.87 14.46
C LEU A 11 -23.51 -59.62 14.81
N SER A 12 -23.62 -60.36 15.92
CA SER A 12 -23.05 -61.66 16.29
C SER A 12 -21.56 -61.99 16.09
N SER A 13 -20.89 -62.15 17.24
CA SER A 13 -20.19 -63.37 17.72
C SER A 13 -19.12 -64.07 16.87
N GLY A 14 -17.90 -64.16 17.41
CA GLY A 14 -16.99 -65.30 17.16
C GLY A 14 -15.50 -64.97 17.15
N CYS A 15 -14.83 -65.27 18.27
CA CYS A 15 -13.41 -65.54 18.52
C CYS A 15 -12.28 -65.30 17.48
N ALA A 16 -11.14 -64.87 18.06
CA ALA A 16 -9.74 -64.92 17.58
C ALA A 16 -9.35 -63.82 16.57
N ALA A 17 -8.22 -63.11 16.68
CA ALA A 17 -6.96 -63.46 17.31
C ALA A 17 -6.21 -62.21 17.81
N VAL A 18 -5.44 -62.45 18.86
CA VAL A 18 -4.37 -61.60 19.41
C VAL A 18 -3.28 -61.38 18.36
N SER A 19 -2.93 -60.12 18.08
CA SER A 19 -1.58 -59.59 17.75
C SER A 19 -1.63 -58.46 16.73
N CYS A 20 -1.50 -57.23 17.22
CA CYS A 20 -0.77 -56.12 16.58
C CYS A 20 -0.79 -54.99 17.62
N ALA A 21 0.15 -55.05 18.57
CA ALA A 21 1.37 -54.26 18.48
C ALA A 21 1.08 -52.76 18.64
N LEU A 22 1.05 -52.34 19.90
CA LEU A 22 1.80 -51.20 20.43
C LEU A 22 2.44 -50.29 19.37
N LEU A 23 1.65 -49.41 18.77
CA LEU A 23 2.10 -48.19 18.08
C LEU A 23 1.05 -47.09 18.26
N PHE A 24 0.63 -46.81 19.50
CA PHE A 24 0.18 -45.46 19.82
C PHE A 24 1.42 -44.63 20.12
N THR A 25 2.18 -44.37 19.05
CA THR A 25 3.27 -43.41 19.04
C THR A 25 2.70 -42.05 19.39
N ALA A 26 3.04 -41.60 20.59
CA ALA A 26 3.17 -40.23 21.02
C ALA A 26 2.82 -39.19 19.94
N CYS A 27 1.62 -38.61 20.04
CA CYS A 27 1.51 -37.18 19.75
C CYS A 27 2.36 -36.48 20.82
N ILE A 28 3.66 -36.33 20.54
CA ILE A 28 4.41 -35.29 21.20
C ILE A 28 3.76 -34.02 20.68
N GLU A 29 2.87 -33.41 21.46
CA GLU A 29 2.69 -31.98 21.38
C GLU A 29 4.10 -31.42 21.62
N VAL A 30 4.76 -31.09 20.53
CA VAL A 30 5.98 -30.31 20.60
C VAL A 30 5.48 -28.95 21.02
N ASP A 31 5.44 -28.74 22.33
CA ASP A 31 5.22 -27.44 22.92
C ASP A 31 6.42 -26.61 22.49
N TYR A 32 6.24 -25.89 21.38
CA TYR A 32 7.20 -24.88 20.98
C TYR A 32 7.10 -23.81 22.05
N ASP A 33 7.98 -23.91 23.05
CA ASP A 33 8.25 -22.82 23.97
C ASP A 33 8.93 -21.71 23.16
N PHE A 34 8.10 -20.91 22.47
CA PHE A 34 8.47 -19.60 21.96
C PHE A 34 8.65 -18.69 23.17
N GLY A 35 9.68 -18.97 24.00
CA GLY A 35 9.89 -18.43 25.34
C GLY A 35 9.15 -17.12 25.56
N GLY A 36 8.02 -17.18 26.28
CA GLY A 36 6.87 -16.26 26.28
C GLY A 36 7.11 -14.76 26.39
N HIS A 37 7.90 -14.19 25.49
CA HIS A 37 8.05 -12.76 25.30
C HIS A 37 7.26 -12.45 24.04
N ALA A 38 5.96 -12.22 24.22
CA ALA A 38 5.22 -11.45 23.24
C ALA A 38 6.06 -10.19 22.96
N PRO A 39 6.37 -9.87 21.68
CA PRO A 39 7.22 -8.73 21.37
C PRO A 39 6.61 -7.49 22.01
N GLU A 40 7.43 -6.72 22.73
CA GLU A 40 6.97 -5.50 23.38
C GLU A 40 6.32 -4.59 22.33
N PRO A 41 5.09 -4.08 22.57
CA PRO A 41 4.42 -3.19 21.64
C PRO A 41 5.30 -1.98 21.31
N GLN A 42 5.47 -1.72 20.02
CA GLN A 42 6.22 -0.57 19.52
C GLN A 42 5.26 0.50 19.05
N VAL A 43 5.68 1.76 19.17
CA VAL A 43 4.93 2.88 18.59
C VAL A 43 5.13 2.88 17.07
N THR A 44 4.01 2.97 16.35
CA THR A 44 3.96 3.06 14.89
C THR A 44 3.59 4.48 14.47
N ILE A 45 4.33 5.04 13.53
CA ILE A 45 4.10 6.36 12.96
C ILE A 45 3.81 6.23 11.47
N ASN A 46 2.71 6.81 10.99
CA ASN A 46 2.49 7.04 9.57
C ASN A 46 2.27 8.53 9.33
N ALA A 47 3.25 9.16 8.68
CA ALA A 47 3.29 10.59 8.46
C ALA A 47 3.86 10.88 7.06
N LEU A 48 2.97 11.16 6.11
CA LEU A 48 3.38 11.57 4.77
C LEU A 48 3.22 13.08 4.63
N LEU A 49 4.25 13.74 4.11
CA LEU A 49 4.33 15.19 4.03
C LEU A 49 4.24 15.65 2.58
N THR A 50 3.32 16.56 2.29
CA THR A 50 3.12 17.07 0.93
C THR A 50 2.64 18.53 0.95
N PRO A 51 3.03 19.39 -0.01
CA PRO A 51 2.54 20.78 -0.05
C PRO A 51 1.04 20.94 -0.32
N GLN A 52 0.40 19.93 -0.90
CA GLN A 52 -0.99 19.95 -1.37
C GLN A 52 -2.01 19.79 -0.24
N GLU A 53 -1.61 19.19 0.88
CA GLU A 53 -2.51 18.74 1.95
C GLU A 53 -1.97 19.17 3.32
N GLU A 54 -2.86 19.23 4.31
CA GLU A 54 -2.44 19.49 5.69
C GLU A 54 -1.75 18.26 6.28
N PHE A 55 -0.65 18.50 6.97
CA PHE A 55 0.16 17.46 7.56
C PHE A 55 -0.58 16.76 8.69
N THR A 56 -0.76 15.45 8.54
CA THR A 56 -1.39 14.56 9.51
C THR A 56 -0.40 13.50 9.97
N VAL A 57 -0.36 13.27 11.28
CA VAL A 57 0.47 12.23 11.90
C VAL A 57 -0.45 11.18 12.52
N SER A 58 -0.33 9.94 12.07
CA SER A 58 -1.04 8.80 12.65
C SER A 58 -0.14 8.02 13.61
N LEU A 59 -0.60 7.81 14.84
CA LEU A 59 0.15 7.18 15.93
C LEU A 59 -0.65 6.05 16.58
N HIS A 60 -0.11 4.83 16.55
CA HIS A 60 -0.75 3.66 17.15
C HIS A 60 0.30 2.73 17.77
N TRP A 61 -0.10 1.98 18.79
CA TRP A 61 0.65 0.84 19.30
C TRP A 61 0.56 -0.34 18.32
N SER A 62 1.69 -1.00 18.04
CA SER A 62 1.69 -2.24 17.27
C SER A 62 0.93 -3.34 18.03
N GLY A 63 0.05 -4.05 17.33
CA GLY A 63 -0.69 -5.19 17.89
C GLY A 63 -0.05 -6.53 17.56
N ILE A 64 -0.54 -7.57 18.24
CA ILE A 64 -0.29 -8.97 17.90
C ILE A 64 -1.53 -9.50 17.17
N TYR A 65 -1.35 -10.39 16.20
CA TYR A 65 -2.44 -11.04 15.48
C TYR A 65 -3.18 -12.04 16.40
N THR A 66 -4.02 -11.55 17.32
CA THR A 66 -4.76 -12.42 18.25
C THR A 66 -6.27 -12.21 18.27
N ASP A 67 -6.78 -11.12 17.70
CA ASP A 67 -8.21 -10.77 17.80
C ASP A 67 -8.93 -10.81 16.44
N GLU A 68 -10.19 -11.31 16.43
CA GLU A 68 -11.08 -11.37 15.25
C GLU A 68 -11.42 -9.99 14.66
N ILE A 69 -11.18 -8.90 15.41
CA ILE A 69 -11.33 -7.51 14.96
C ILE A 69 -10.07 -6.73 15.34
N MET A 70 -9.22 -6.45 14.35
CA MET A 70 -7.98 -5.69 14.53
C MET A 70 -8.29 -4.21 14.80
N THR A 71 -8.25 -3.81 16.07
CA THR A 71 -8.22 -2.38 16.45
C THR A 71 -6.88 -2.04 17.09
N PHE A 72 -6.10 -1.18 16.42
CA PHE A 72 -4.84 -0.70 16.97
C PHE A 72 -5.10 0.43 17.96
N LYS A 73 -4.52 0.33 19.16
CA LYS A 73 -4.69 1.33 20.21
C LYS A 73 -3.97 2.63 19.82
N PRO A 74 -4.66 3.80 19.77
CA PRO A 74 -4.00 5.08 19.57
C PRO A 74 -2.97 5.42 20.65
N VAL A 75 -1.91 6.14 20.26
CA VAL A 75 -0.98 6.80 21.21
C VAL A 75 -1.43 8.25 21.38
N SER A 76 -2.18 8.54 22.43
CA SER A 76 -2.88 9.82 22.64
C SER A 76 -2.09 10.82 23.49
N GLU A 77 -1.14 10.31 24.26
CA GLU A 77 -0.33 10.99 25.26
C GLU A 77 0.95 11.62 24.69
N ALA A 78 1.21 11.43 23.39
CA ALA A 78 2.44 11.86 22.75
C ALA A 78 2.47 13.37 22.46
N GLU A 79 3.64 13.99 22.58
CA GLU A 79 3.92 15.33 22.03
C GLU A 79 4.55 15.21 20.65
N ILE A 80 3.94 15.83 19.65
CA ILE A 80 4.40 15.86 18.26
C ILE A 80 5.09 17.19 18.00
N ARG A 81 6.31 17.14 17.48
CA ARG A 81 7.09 18.30 17.04
C ARG A 81 7.58 18.11 15.61
N LEU A 82 7.43 19.15 14.79
CA LEU A 82 7.96 19.17 13.42
C LEU A 82 8.94 20.33 13.29
N PHE A 83 10.10 20.05 12.72
CA PHE A 83 11.13 21.04 12.41
C PHE A 83 11.29 21.16 10.90
N GLU A 84 11.30 22.39 10.38
CA GLU A 84 11.61 22.74 8.99
C GLU A 84 12.98 23.42 8.95
N ASP A 85 13.95 22.83 8.25
CA ASP A 85 15.34 23.32 8.17
C ASP A 85 15.94 23.66 9.56
N GLY A 86 15.57 22.88 10.58
CA GLY A 86 16.02 23.04 11.97
C GLY A 86 15.18 23.98 12.84
N ARG A 87 14.22 24.73 12.28
CA ARG A 87 13.29 25.57 13.04
C ARG A 87 12.01 24.80 13.37
N GLU A 88 11.59 24.81 14.63
CA GLU A 88 10.30 24.23 15.03
C GLU A 88 9.14 25.00 14.37
N VAL A 89 8.25 24.27 13.68
CA VAL A 89 7.08 24.82 12.96
C VAL A 89 5.76 24.23 13.45
N VAL A 90 5.78 23.07 14.11
CA VAL A 90 4.62 22.45 14.75
C VAL A 90 5.01 21.96 16.13
N ARG A 91 4.13 22.20 17.10
CA ARG A 91 4.10 21.52 18.40
C ARG A 91 2.65 21.29 18.81
N CYS A 92 2.25 20.04 18.97
CA CYS A 92 0.89 19.69 19.42
C CYS A 92 0.85 18.35 20.15
N THR A 93 -0.19 18.14 20.95
CA THR A 93 -0.48 16.84 21.56
C THR A 93 -1.20 15.94 20.56
N ALA A 94 -0.90 14.65 20.60
CA ALA A 94 -1.55 13.64 19.78
C ALA A 94 -3.06 13.56 20.05
N SER A 95 -3.81 13.30 18.98
CA SER A 95 -5.25 13.10 19.04
C SER A 95 -5.58 11.73 19.64
N PRO A 96 -6.59 11.62 20.51
CA PRO A 96 -7.06 10.33 21.04
C PRO A 96 -7.73 9.45 19.97
N GLN A 97 -7.99 9.98 18.77
CA GLN A 97 -8.49 9.23 17.62
C GLN A 97 -7.36 8.56 16.81
N GLY A 98 -6.09 8.76 17.19
CA GLY A 98 -4.93 8.14 16.53
C GLY A 98 -4.45 8.84 15.27
N ALA A 99 -5.18 9.85 14.77
CA ALA A 99 -4.76 10.69 13.64
C ALA A 99 -4.83 12.18 14.04
N THR A 100 -3.68 12.85 14.01
CA THR A 100 -3.54 14.24 14.44
C THR A 100 -3.30 15.13 13.24
N ASN A 101 -4.31 15.91 12.84
CA ASN A 101 -4.12 16.99 11.85
C ASN A 101 -3.45 18.19 12.56
N THR A 102 -2.31 18.62 12.04
CA THR A 102 -1.50 19.71 12.63
C THR A 102 -1.86 21.10 12.08
N GLY A 103 -2.65 21.17 10.99
CA GLY A 103 -2.92 22.39 10.23
C GLY A 103 -1.72 22.92 9.43
N PHE A 104 -0.56 22.28 9.55
CA PHE A 104 0.66 22.69 8.86
C PHE A 104 0.67 22.24 7.39
N ARG A 105 1.22 23.06 6.50
CA ARG A 105 1.46 22.70 5.10
C ARG A 105 2.94 22.86 4.78
N ALA A 106 3.53 21.81 4.23
CA ALA A 106 4.94 21.80 3.90
C ALA A 106 5.26 22.67 2.68
N ALA A 107 6.48 23.17 2.64
CA ALA A 107 7.06 23.84 1.51
C ALA A 107 7.93 22.87 0.69
N THR A 108 7.94 23.12 -0.62
CA THR A 108 8.78 22.39 -1.58
C THR A 108 10.26 22.68 -1.37
N GLY A 109 11.11 21.66 -1.50
CA GLY A 109 12.57 21.76 -1.45
C GLY A 109 13.14 21.91 -0.05
N ARG A 110 12.33 21.71 1.00
CA ARG A 110 12.71 21.83 2.41
C ARG A 110 13.02 20.48 3.03
N ARG A 111 13.86 20.49 4.06
CA ARG A 111 14.13 19.32 4.90
C ARG A 111 13.31 19.40 6.18
N TYR A 112 12.76 18.28 6.58
CA TYR A 112 11.92 18.16 7.77
C TYR A 112 12.46 17.10 8.72
N ARG A 113 12.31 17.37 10.02
CA ARG A 113 12.51 16.39 11.09
C ARG A 113 11.23 16.29 11.90
N LEU A 114 10.71 15.07 12.04
CA LEU A 114 9.62 14.74 12.93
C LEU A 114 10.20 14.19 14.23
N GLU A 115 9.71 14.69 15.35
CA GLU A 115 9.99 14.20 16.70
C GLU A 115 8.66 13.91 17.39
N VAL A 116 8.53 12.71 17.96
CA VAL A 116 7.35 12.29 18.73
C VAL A 116 7.83 11.79 20.08
N ASP A 117 7.50 12.51 21.15
CA ASP A 117 7.87 12.14 22.52
C ASP A 117 6.70 11.44 23.18
N VAL A 118 6.91 10.19 23.59
CA VAL A 118 5.87 9.35 24.21
C VAL A 118 6.26 9.09 25.67
N PRO A 119 5.45 9.52 26.65
CA PRO A 119 5.71 9.27 28.06
C PRO A 119 5.99 7.79 28.34
N ASP A 120 7.01 7.53 29.15
CA ASP A 120 7.47 6.18 29.56
C ASP A 120 7.94 5.25 28.42
N TYR A 121 7.99 5.73 27.17
CA TYR A 121 8.51 4.99 26.00
C TYR A 121 9.74 5.68 25.37
N GLY A 122 9.73 7.01 25.28
CA GLY A 122 10.84 7.83 24.82
C GLY A 122 10.61 8.52 23.48
N LEU A 123 11.69 9.11 22.95
CA LEU A 123 11.66 9.93 21.74
C LEU A 123 11.77 9.08 20.47
N LEU A 124 10.81 9.22 19.58
CA LEU A 124 10.86 8.75 18.21
C LEU A 124 11.26 9.90 17.29
N SER A 125 12.07 9.60 16.27
CA SER A 125 12.46 10.62 15.30
C SER A 125 12.71 10.08 13.90
N ALA A 126 12.48 10.93 12.91
CA ALA A 126 12.80 10.66 11.52
C ALA A 126 13.00 11.96 10.73
N GLU A 127 13.71 11.87 9.62
CA GLU A 127 13.92 13.00 8.71
C GLU A 127 13.52 12.66 7.28
N THR A 128 13.09 13.67 6.54
CA THR A 128 12.78 13.57 5.12
C THR A 128 12.93 14.94 4.44
N ASP A 129 12.87 14.92 3.12
CA ASP A 129 12.81 16.11 2.26
C ASP A 129 11.48 16.08 1.48
N VAL A 130 11.00 17.26 1.08
CA VAL A 130 9.86 17.38 0.16
C VAL A 130 10.38 17.80 -1.21
N PRO A 131 10.36 16.92 -2.23
CA PRO A 131 10.86 17.25 -3.55
C PRO A 131 9.97 18.28 -4.27
N ALA A 132 10.47 18.85 -5.38
CA ALA A 132 9.64 19.63 -6.30
C ALA A 132 8.69 18.73 -7.10
N ALA A 133 7.51 19.23 -7.44
CA ALA A 133 6.56 18.50 -8.27
C ALA A 133 7.14 18.25 -9.68
N PRO A 134 6.81 17.12 -10.33
CA PRO A 134 7.16 16.91 -11.73
C PRO A 134 6.26 17.76 -12.64
N GLN A 135 6.69 18.00 -13.87
CA GLN A 135 5.78 18.46 -14.93
C GLN A 135 5.44 17.26 -15.81
N ALA A 136 4.16 17.05 -16.08
CA ALA A 136 3.68 15.93 -16.87
C ALA A 136 2.46 16.34 -17.68
N ASP A 137 2.38 15.86 -18.93
CA ASP A 137 1.22 16.01 -19.79
C ASP A 137 0.63 14.64 -20.09
N ILE A 138 -0.53 14.36 -19.50
CA ILE A 138 -1.28 13.12 -19.71
C ILE A 138 -2.60 13.47 -20.39
N GLY A 139 -2.83 12.87 -21.55
CA GLY A 139 -4.06 13.03 -22.34
C GLY A 139 -4.80 11.72 -22.55
N PHE A 140 -6.14 11.81 -22.66
CA PHE A 140 -6.98 10.72 -23.16
C PHE A 140 -6.74 10.52 -24.67
N VAL A 141 -6.64 9.27 -25.10
CA VAL A 141 -6.42 8.91 -26.50
C VAL A 141 -7.66 8.30 -27.13
N ARG A 142 -8.16 7.21 -26.54
CA ARG A 142 -9.29 6.43 -27.07
C ARG A 142 -9.82 5.47 -26.02
N GLN A 143 -10.93 4.81 -26.34
CA GLN A 143 -11.46 3.67 -25.61
C GLN A 143 -11.51 2.44 -26.51
N LYS A 144 -11.31 1.26 -25.94
CA LYS A 144 -11.51 -0.04 -26.61
C LYS A 144 -11.94 -1.07 -25.57
N GLY A 145 -13.04 -1.76 -25.84
CA GLY A 145 -13.68 -2.63 -24.84
C GLY A 145 -13.97 -1.86 -23.55
N GLU A 146 -13.60 -2.46 -22.43
CA GLU A 146 -13.78 -1.89 -21.09
C GLU A 146 -12.66 -0.92 -20.65
N TYR A 147 -11.73 -0.57 -21.56
CA TYR A 147 -10.50 0.14 -21.22
C TYR A 147 -10.40 1.51 -21.88
N ARG A 148 -9.92 2.49 -21.12
CA ARG A 148 -9.53 3.81 -21.62
C ARG A 148 -8.02 3.89 -21.74
N HIS A 149 -7.54 4.42 -22.86
CA HIS A 149 -6.12 4.56 -23.16
C HIS A 149 -5.69 6.02 -23.02
N PHE A 150 -4.51 6.20 -22.45
CA PHE A 150 -3.90 7.47 -22.13
C PHE A 150 -2.48 7.53 -22.70
N LEU A 151 -2.00 8.76 -22.89
CA LEU A 151 -0.66 9.06 -23.35
C LEU A 151 -0.03 10.04 -22.38
N LEU A 152 1.10 9.67 -21.79
CA LEU A 152 2.02 10.64 -21.20
C LEU A 152 2.98 11.11 -22.30
N ASP A 153 2.79 12.33 -22.77
CA ASP A 153 3.50 12.88 -23.93
C ASP A 153 4.76 13.66 -23.53
N ALA A 154 4.72 14.31 -22.36
CA ALA A 154 5.85 15.03 -21.80
C ALA A 154 6.02 14.71 -20.32
N LEU A 155 7.28 14.56 -19.88
CA LEU A 155 7.65 14.39 -18.49
C LEU A 155 8.96 15.15 -18.21
N THR A 156 8.91 16.06 -17.24
CA THR A 156 10.11 16.72 -16.69
C THR A 156 10.22 16.40 -15.21
N VAL A 157 11.36 15.83 -14.82
CA VAL A 157 11.62 15.35 -13.46
C VAL A 157 12.69 16.23 -12.79
N PRO A 158 12.52 16.61 -11.50
CA PRO A 158 13.56 17.30 -10.75
C PRO A 158 14.84 16.46 -10.60
N ARG A 159 16.01 17.12 -10.54
CA ARG A 159 17.34 16.48 -10.63
C ARG A 159 17.65 15.45 -9.53
N ASP A 160 17.07 15.58 -8.34
CA ASP A 160 17.41 14.76 -7.17
C ASP A 160 16.41 13.63 -6.90
N VAL A 161 15.44 13.44 -7.79
CA VAL A 161 14.43 12.39 -7.70
C VAL A 161 14.96 11.11 -8.36
N LYS A 162 14.71 9.95 -7.74
CA LYS A 162 15.18 8.64 -8.23
C LYS A 162 14.18 7.92 -9.13
N ALA A 163 12.90 8.19 -8.94
CA ALA A 163 11.83 7.67 -9.77
C ALA A 163 10.59 8.56 -9.69
N VAL A 164 9.75 8.49 -10.71
CA VAL A 164 8.42 9.11 -10.73
C VAL A 164 7.37 8.01 -10.65
N TRP A 165 6.28 8.30 -9.95
CA TRP A 165 5.16 7.38 -9.82
C TRP A 165 3.93 7.96 -10.49
N ILE A 166 3.16 7.14 -11.18
CA ILE A 166 1.83 7.47 -11.69
C ILE A 166 0.83 6.66 -10.90
N ARG A 167 -0.06 7.37 -10.21
CA ARG A 167 -1.26 6.81 -9.58
C ARG A 167 -2.46 7.57 -10.10
N GLY A 168 -3.65 7.04 -9.90
CA GLY A 168 -4.86 7.69 -10.35
C GLY A 168 -6.08 7.17 -9.67
N ASP A 169 -7.12 7.95 -9.83
CA ASP A 169 -8.45 7.77 -9.29
C ASP A 169 -9.43 7.83 -10.45
N TYR A 170 -10.57 7.18 -10.27
CA TYR A 170 -11.68 7.32 -11.20
C TYR A 170 -12.97 7.68 -10.47
N ILE A 171 -13.81 8.42 -11.19
CA ILE A 171 -15.19 8.72 -10.82
C ILE A 171 -16.08 7.96 -11.79
N GLN A 172 -16.87 7.04 -11.27
CA GLN A 172 -17.90 6.32 -12.00
C GLN A 172 -19.26 6.95 -11.66
N THR A 173 -19.97 7.44 -12.66
CA THR A 173 -21.32 7.98 -12.52
C THR A 173 -22.29 7.10 -13.31
N GLU A 174 -23.17 6.42 -12.60
CA GLU A 174 -24.26 5.60 -13.17
C GLU A 174 -25.60 6.28 -12.93
N GLN A 175 -26.49 6.21 -13.91
CA GLN A 175 -27.83 6.81 -13.79
C GLN A 175 -28.65 6.21 -12.63
N ALA A 176 -28.49 4.91 -12.37
CA ALA A 176 -29.30 4.18 -11.39
C ALA A 176 -28.73 4.25 -9.97
N THR A 177 -27.40 4.18 -9.81
CA THR A 177 -26.74 3.98 -8.51
C THR A 177 -25.99 5.23 -8.01
N GLY A 178 -25.86 6.26 -8.85
CA GLY A 178 -25.23 7.53 -8.49
C GLY A 178 -23.73 7.54 -8.81
N THR A 179 -22.95 8.26 -7.99
CA THR A 179 -21.52 8.47 -8.23
C THR A 179 -20.66 7.73 -7.21
N LYS A 180 -19.72 6.92 -7.71
CA LYS A 180 -18.69 6.23 -6.93
C LYS A 180 -17.31 6.81 -7.27
N ARG A 181 -16.43 6.87 -6.27
CA ARG A 181 -15.01 7.24 -6.42
C ARG A 181 -14.17 6.07 -5.93
N ALA A 182 -13.10 5.75 -6.65
CA ALA A 182 -12.16 4.73 -6.24
C ALA A 182 -10.77 4.96 -6.85
N GLU A 183 -9.75 4.41 -6.21
CA GLU A 183 -8.41 4.36 -6.77
C GLU A 183 -8.37 3.36 -7.95
N ILE A 184 -7.56 3.66 -8.96
CA ILE A 184 -7.28 2.73 -10.05
C ILE A 184 -6.41 1.58 -9.52
N SER A 185 -6.90 0.35 -9.67
CA SER A 185 -6.21 -0.85 -9.20
C SER A 185 -5.17 -1.38 -10.18
N GLU A 186 -5.33 -1.14 -11.48
CA GLU A 186 -4.55 -1.80 -12.54
C GLU A 186 -4.22 -0.82 -13.66
N TYR A 187 -2.98 -0.92 -14.14
CA TYR A 187 -2.46 -0.16 -15.26
C TYR A 187 -1.85 -1.13 -16.27
N TYR A 188 -1.99 -0.82 -17.54
CA TYR A 188 -1.54 -1.71 -18.61
C TYR A 188 -0.64 -0.93 -19.56
N THR A 189 0.60 -1.36 -19.73
CA THR A 189 1.52 -0.74 -20.69
C THR A 189 2.51 -1.75 -21.24
N PRO A 190 2.81 -1.73 -22.55
CA PRO A 190 3.86 -2.55 -23.12
C PRO A 190 5.27 -1.92 -22.95
N SER A 191 5.38 -0.78 -22.26
CA SER A 191 6.65 -0.06 -22.14
C SER A 191 7.64 -0.82 -21.26
N PRO A 192 8.85 -1.18 -21.79
CA PRO A 192 9.87 -1.86 -21.00
C PRO A 192 10.60 -0.90 -20.04
N PHE A 193 10.32 0.40 -20.11
CA PHE A 193 10.98 1.45 -19.34
C PHE A 193 10.30 1.74 -18.00
N VAL A 194 9.12 1.14 -17.77
CA VAL A 194 8.45 1.12 -16.46
C VAL A 194 9.05 0.00 -15.60
N ASP A 195 9.25 0.29 -14.32
CA ASP A 195 9.73 -0.67 -13.32
C ASP A 195 8.75 -1.85 -13.18
N GLN A 196 9.28 -3.07 -13.20
CA GLN A 196 8.49 -4.31 -13.14
C GLN A 196 8.19 -4.75 -11.71
N VAL A 197 8.50 -3.93 -10.69
CA VAL A 197 8.31 -4.24 -9.26
C VAL A 197 6.91 -4.75 -8.89
N ASN A 198 5.89 -4.35 -9.65
CA ASN A 198 4.48 -4.69 -9.48
C ASN A 198 3.85 -5.19 -10.79
N GLY A 199 4.68 -5.62 -11.75
CA GLY A 199 4.26 -6.10 -13.06
C GLY A 199 4.03 -7.61 -13.07
N ALA A 200 2.94 -8.06 -13.68
CA ALA A 200 2.65 -9.47 -13.91
C ALA A 200 2.15 -9.69 -15.34
N ASN A 201 2.37 -10.90 -15.87
CA ASN A 201 1.83 -11.27 -17.18
C ASN A 201 0.31 -11.46 -17.06
N ASP A 202 -0.43 -10.75 -17.89
CA ASP A 202 -1.87 -10.90 -18.06
C ASP A 202 -2.22 -10.76 -19.54
N ALA A 203 -2.47 -11.90 -20.19
CA ALA A 203 -2.84 -11.95 -21.60
C ALA A 203 -4.36 -11.84 -21.82
N TYR A 204 -5.17 -11.84 -20.76
CA TYR A 204 -6.62 -11.72 -20.89
C TYR A 204 -6.98 -10.35 -21.45
N GLU A 205 -7.79 -10.30 -22.50
CA GLU A 205 -8.19 -9.05 -23.19
C GLU A 205 -7.00 -8.15 -23.61
N ALA A 206 -5.81 -8.72 -23.84
CA ALA A 206 -4.59 -7.96 -24.15
C ALA A 206 -4.72 -7.04 -25.37
N ASP A 207 -5.54 -7.42 -26.34
CA ASP A 207 -5.86 -6.59 -27.51
C ASP A 207 -6.70 -5.34 -27.16
N GLU A 208 -7.57 -5.44 -26.16
CA GLU A 208 -8.37 -4.31 -25.67
C GLU A 208 -7.54 -3.42 -24.74
N LYS A 209 -6.83 -4.03 -23.78
CA LYS A 209 -5.91 -3.35 -22.85
C LYS A 209 -4.74 -2.68 -23.59
N GLY A 210 -4.28 -3.27 -24.69
CA GLY A 210 -3.09 -2.84 -25.43
C GLY A 210 -1.77 -3.28 -24.77
N SER A 211 -1.81 -4.28 -23.89
CA SER A 211 -0.65 -4.82 -23.17
C SER A 211 -0.93 -6.26 -22.74
N THR A 212 0.11 -7.08 -22.66
CA THR A 212 0.08 -8.40 -22.00
C THR A 212 0.65 -8.36 -20.58
N ILE A 213 0.92 -7.16 -20.07
CA ILE A 213 1.48 -6.91 -18.74
C ILE A 213 0.53 -5.97 -18.00
N VAL A 214 0.13 -6.39 -16.80
CA VAL A 214 -0.62 -5.61 -15.82
C VAL A 214 0.32 -5.13 -14.72
N PHE A 215 0.12 -3.90 -14.26
CA PHE A 215 0.82 -3.29 -13.14
C PHE A 215 -0.19 -2.93 -12.06
N GLU A 216 -0.01 -3.46 -10.86
CA GLU A 216 -0.96 -3.26 -9.78
C GLU A 216 -0.71 -1.94 -9.03
N LYS A 217 -1.76 -1.14 -8.84
CA LYS A 217 -1.84 0.12 -8.07
C LYS A 217 -1.08 1.33 -8.63
N PHE A 218 0.01 1.15 -9.38
CA PHE A 218 0.81 2.26 -9.91
C PHE A 218 1.66 1.89 -11.13
N LEU A 219 2.13 2.90 -11.85
CA LEU A 219 3.31 2.79 -12.72
C LEU A 219 4.47 3.52 -12.08
N ARG A 220 5.67 2.93 -12.05
CA ARG A 220 6.89 3.58 -11.54
C ARG A 220 7.92 3.70 -12.66
N ILE A 221 8.42 4.90 -12.89
CA ILE A 221 9.38 5.23 -13.93
C ILE A 221 10.71 5.60 -13.26
N PRO A 222 11.75 4.75 -13.32
CA PRO A 222 13.09 5.13 -12.89
C PRO A 222 13.54 6.41 -13.62
N CYS A 223 14.17 7.35 -12.93
CA CYS A 223 14.54 8.64 -13.56
C CYS A 223 15.57 8.48 -14.69
N GLU A 224 16.40 7.44 -14.64
CA GLU A 224 17.29 7.06 -15.76
C GLU A 224 16.53 6.71 -17.06
N ASN A 225 15.24 6.37 -16.94
CA ASN A 225 14.37 6.01 -18.06
C ASN A 225 13.39 7.14 -18.45
N SER A 226 13.45 8.32 -17.82
CA SER A 226 12.40 9.34 -17.98
C SER A 226 12.29 9.91 -19.39
N GLU A 227 13.36 9.85 -20.17
CA GLU A 227 13.36 10.27 -21.58
C GLU A 227 12.88 9.13 -22.50
N GLN A 228 13.38 7.91 -22.29
CA GLN A 228 13.13 6.74 -23.15
C GLN A 228 11.71 6.20 -22.99
N VAL A 229 11.09 6.43 -21.83
CA VAL A 229 9.70 6.03 -21.57
C VAL A 229 8.71 6.79 -22.46
N LEU A 230 9.10 7.96 -23.00
CA LEU A 230 8.21 8.84 -23.76
C LEU A 230 8.16 8.49 -25.26
N PRO A 231 6.97 8.54 -25.90
CA PRO A 231 5.68 8.71 -25.25
C PRO A 231 5.21 7.42 -24.55
N LEU A 232 4.74 7.54 -23.30
CA LEU A 232 4.25 6.38 -22.56
C LEU A 232 2.77 6.19 -22.83
N ARG A 233 2.45 5.10 -23.53
CA ARG A 233 1.06 4.63 -23.68
C ARG A 233 0.71 3.71 -22.53
N PHE A 234 -0.41 3.98 -21.89
CA PHE A 234 -0.96 3.08 -20.88
C PHE A 234 -2.49 3.09 -20.93
N SER A 235 -3.12 2.07 -20.37
CA SER A 235 -4.56 2.00 -20.22
C SER A 235 -4.96 1.59 -18.81
N VAL A 236 -6.21 1.85 -18.47
CA VAL A 236 -6.84 1.51 -17.20
C VAL A 236 -8.29 1.10 -17.46
N TRP A 237 -8.85 0.32 -16.55
CA TRP A 237 -10.26 -0.07 -16.62
C TRP A 237 -11.20 1.13 -16.40
N GLY A 238 -12.39 1.08 -17.01
CA GLY A 238 -13.48 2.04 -16.83
C GLY A 238 -13.84 2.77 -18.11
N SER A 239 -14.45 2.07 -19.05
CA SER A 239 -15.03 2.63 -20.27
C SER A 239 -16.30 3.45 -19.98
N THR A 240 -16.52 4.52 -20.76
CA THR A 240 -17.80 5.24 -20.76
C THR A 240 -18.73 4.69 -21.83
N ASP A 241 -20.00 4.49 -21.46
CA ASP A 241 -21.08 4.09 -22.35
C ASP A 241 -22.34 4.96 -22.11
N GLU A 242 -23.50 4.51 -22.58
CA GLU A 242 -24.79 5.22 -22.44
C GLU A 242 -25.29 5.31 -20.98
N TRP A 243 -24.90 4.34 -20.14
CA TRP A 243 -25.42 4.16 -18.77
C TRP A 243 -24.42 4.62 -17.70
N THR A 244 -23.13 4.49 -18.01
CA THR A 244 -22.03 4.66 -17.09
C THR A 244 -21.00 5.62 -17.65
N ARG A 245 -20.70 6.67 -16.90
CA ARG A 245 -19.66 7.64 -17.24
C ARG A 245 -18.48 7.50 -16.30
N PHE A 246 -17.31 7.27 -16.89
CA PHE A 246 -16.03 7.30 -16.17
C PHE A 246 -15.29 8.60 -16.45
N ARG A 247 -14.64 9.11 -15.41
CA ARG A 247 -13.68 10.21 -15.49
C ARG A 247 -12.46 9.83 -14.68
N HIS A 248 -11.29 9.92 -15.28
CA HIS A 248 -10.03 9.52 -14.65
C HIS A 248 -9.21 10.74 -14.28
N THR A 249 -8.44 10.64 -13.21
CA THR A 249 -7.49 11.66 -12.80
C THR A 249 -6.19 10.98 -12.43
N PHE A 250 -5.07 11.51 -12.92
CA PHE A 250 -3.75 10.95 -12.64
C PHE A 250 -2.91 11.93 -11.84
N ARG A 251 -2.22 11.40 -10.83
CA ARG A 251 -1.18 12.06 -10.06
C ARG A 251 0.16 11.53 -10.52
N VAL A 252 1.01 12.44 -11.00
CA VAL A 252 2.42 12.16 -11.29
C VAL A 252 3.21 12.67 -10.10
N ILE A 253 3.83 11.74 -9.37
CA ILE A 253 4.37 11.93 -8.03
C ILE A 253 5.91 11.85 -8.10
N THR A 254 6.55 12.85 -7.52
CA THR A 254 7.98 12.84 -7.16
C THR A 254 8.09 12.50 -5.68
N PRO A 255 8.65 11.34 -5.33
CA PRO A 255 8.84 10.90 -3.96
C PRO A 255 10.20 11.33 -3.40
N SER A 256 10.27 11.54 -2.08
CA SER A 256 11.54 11.46 -1.36
C SER A 256 12.11 10.03 -1.38
N SER A 257 13.38 9.87 -1.03
CA SER A 257 13.99 8.53 -0.94
C SER A 257 13.29 7.62 0.08
N ALA A 258 12.77 8.17 1.18
CA ALA A 258 12.03 7.41 2.18
C ALA A 258 10.67 6.93 1.64
N TYR A 259 9.96 7.81 0.91
CA TYR A 259 8.68 7.46 0.29
C TYR A 259 8.84 6.33 -0.72
N ASP A 260 9.81 6.44 -1.65
CA ASP A 260 10.01 5.45 -2.72
C ASP A 260 10.29 4.04 -2.14
N ARG A 261 11.15 3.96 -1.11
CA ARG A 261 11.47 2.70 -0.42
C ARG A 261 10.27 2.15 0.33
N TYR A 262 9.58 3.01 1.08
CA TYR A 262 8.40 2.62 1.85
C TYR A 262 7.31 2.04 0.95
N MET A 263 6.87 2.81 -0.05
CA MET A 263 5.77 2.40 -0.92
C MET A 263 6.10 1.10 -1.66
N ARG A 264 7.31 0.94 -2.20
CA ARG A 264 7.71 -0.32 -2.86
C ARG A 264 7.62 -1.51 -1.90
N SER A 265 8.19 -1.40 -0.71
CA SER A 265 8.18 -2.50 0.26
C SER A 265 6.78 -2.81 0.78
N ARG A 266 5.96 -1.79 1.03
CA ARG A 266 4.57 -1.92 1.47
C ARG A 266 3.71 -2.60 0.41
N TYR A 267 3.79 -2.16 -0.84
CA TYR A 267 3.02 -2.77 -1.92
C TYR A 267 3.44 -4.23 -2.16
N LYS A 268 4.75 -4.51 -2.16
CA LYS A 268 5.23 -5.88 -2.29
C LYS A 268 4.72 -6.77 -1.14
N GLN A 269 4.71 -6.26 0.09
CA GLN A 269 4.13 -6.98 1.23
C GLN A 269 2.62 -7.19 1.08
N GLN A 270 1.89 -6.18 0.61
CA GLN A 270 0.45 -6.28 0.39
C GLN A 270 0.12 -7.38 -0.63
N LEU A 271 0.80 -7.41 -1.78
CA LEU A 271 0.62 -8.45 -2.79
C LEU A 271 0.89 -9.85 -2.22
N ASN A 272 1.88 -9.97 -1.34
CA ASN A 272 2.20 -11.22 -0.65
C ASN A 272 1.23 -11.57 0.49
N SER A 273 0.19 -10.77 0.73
CA SER A 273 -0.85 -10.98 1.75
C SER A 273 -2.26 -10.93 1.16
N GLU A 274 -2.40 -10.82 -0.16
CA GLU A 274 -3.70 -10.83 -0.83
C GLU A 274 -4.29 -12.25 -0.92
N TRP A 275 -5.57 -12.34 -1.29
CA TRP A 275 -6.29 -13.62 -1.26
C TRP A 275 -5.62 -14.68 -2.14
N GLY A 276 -5.33 -15.85 -1.58
CA GLY A 276 -4.58 -16.93 -2.23
C GLY A 276 -3.07 -16.90 -1.97
N ALA A 277 -2.53 -15.82 -1.39
CA ALA A 277 -1.13 -15.74 -0.98
C ALA A 277 -0.80 -16.73 0.17
N GLU A 278 -1.73 -16.90 1.12
CA GLU A 278 -1.56 -17.80 2.26
C GLU A 278 -1.35 -19.27 1.85
N GLU A 279 -1.83 -19.67 0.68
CA GLU A 279 -1.68 -21.02 0.14
C GLU A 279 -0.41 -21.19 -0.71
N ASN A 280 0.33 -20.11 -0.98
CA ASN A 280 1.52 -20.14 -1.83
C ASN A 280 2.78 -20.41 -1.00
N PRO A 281 3.36 -21.63 -1.05
CA PRO A 281 4.52 -22.00 -0.23
C PRO A 281 5.82 -21.30 -0.66
N PHE A 282 5.80 -20.53 -1.76
CA PHE A 282 6.96 -19.81 -2.29
C PHE A 282 6.94 -18.32 -1.97
N ILE A 283 5.96 -17.84 -1.19
CA ILE A 283 5.90 -16.42 -0.81
C ILE A 283 6.98 -16.08 0.21
N GLU A 284 7.80 -15.10 -0.14
CA GLU A 284 8.79 -14.52 0.76
C GLU A 284 8.12 -13.54 1.74
N GLN A 285 8.51 -13.61 3.01
CA GLN A 285 8.17 -12.58 3.98
C GLN A 285 8.92 -11.29 3.63
N ILE A 286 8.18 -10.20 3.45
CA ILE A 286 8.75 -8.89 3.13
C ILE A 286 8.65 -7.99 4.34
N THR A 287 9.81 -7.56 4.84
CA THR A 287 9.87 -6.49 5.82
C THR A 287 9.55 -5.15 5.15
N VAL A 288 8.48 -4.51 5.61
CA VAL A 288 8.15 -3.15 5.17
C VAL A 288 9.21 -2.19 5.72
N TYR A 289 9.75 -1.34 4.84
CA TYR A 289 10.75 -0.35 5.20
C TYR A 289 10.22 0.59 6.29
N SER A 290 11.09 0.96 7.23
CA SER A 290 10.83 1.99 8.22
C SER A 290 12.03 2.92 8.35
N ASN A 291 11.77 4.21 8.60
CA ASN A 291 12.79 5.20 8.92
C ASN A 291 12.59 5.88 10.28
N ILE A 292 11.68 5.34 11.10
CA ILE A 292 11.42 5.86 12.44
C ILE A 292 12.45 5.25 13.39
N SER A 293 13.24 6.09 14.03
CA SER A 293 14.12 5.66 15.12
C SER A 293 13.28 5.41 16.38
N ASN A 294 13.61 4.35 17.12
CA ASN A 294 12.90 3.94 18.34
C ASN A 294 11.40 3.61 18.11
N GLY A 295 11.04 3.09 16.94
CA GLY A 295 9.69 2.64 16.61
C GLY A 295 9.58 2.13 15.18
N LEU A 296 8.36 2.08 14.64
CA LEU A 296 8.07 1.58 13.30
C LEU A 296 7.30 2.61 12.46
N GLY A 297 7.26 2.36 11.15
CA GLY A 297 6.47 3.12 10.19
C GLY A 297 7.30 4.13 9.39
N ILE A 298 6.68 5.22 8.97
CA ILE A 298 7.21 6.10 7.94
C ILE A 298 7.01 7.57 8.27
N PHE A 299 8.06 8.35 8.06
CA PHE A 299 7.98 9.78 7.85
C PHE A 299 8.61 10.12 6.50
N ALA A 300 7.82 10.56 5.52
CA ALA A 300 8.33 10.77 4.17
C ALA A 300 7.64 11.90 3.41
N GLY A 301 8.42 12.71 2.69
CA GLY A 301 7.91 13.75 1.80
C GLY A 301 7.61 13.24 0.39
N TYR A 302 6.62 13.84 -0.25
CA TYR A 302 6.33 13.70 -1.67
C TYR A 302 5.63 14.94 -2.22
N ASN A 303 5.66 15.09 -3.54
CA ASN A 303 5.01 16.18 -4.25
C ASN A 303 4.43 15.64 -5.55
N TYR A 304 3.40 16.28 -6.09
CA TYR A 304 2.74 15.79 -7.29
C TYR A 304 2.11 16.87 -8.15
N THR A 305 2.00 16.57 -9.44
CA THR A 305 1.12 17.26 -10.39
C THR A 305 -0.06 16.35 -10.67
N GLN A 306 -1.25 16.93 -10.72
CA GLN A 306 -2.49 16.20 -10.98
C GLN A 306 -3.12 16.69 -12.28
N THR A 307 -3.59 15.76 -13.10
CA THR A 307 -4.36 16.10 -14.30
C THR A 307 -5.71 16.70 -13.94
N SER A 308 -6.35 17.37 -14.91
CA SER A 308 -7.81 17.52 -14.87
C SER A 308 -8.49 16.15 -15.00
N GLU A 309 -9.80 16.10 -14.78
CA GLU A 309 -10.61 14.93 -15.13
C GLU A 309 -10.52 14.67 -16.64
N LEU A 310 -10.06 13.48 -17.03
CA LEU A 310 -9.91 12.99 -18.40
C LEU A 310 -10.95 11.92 -18.74
#